data_AF-A0A832PPN3-F1
#
_entry.id   AF-A0A832PPN3-F1
#
_cell.length_a   1.000
_cell.length_b   1.000
_cell.length_c   1.000
_cell.angle_alpha   90.00
_cell.angle_beta   90.00
_cell.angle_gamma   90.00
#
_symmetry.space_group_name_H-M   'P 1'
#
loop_
_entity.id
_entity.type
_entity.pdbx_description
1 polymer ?
#
loop_
_entity_poly.entity_id
_entity_poly.type
_entity_poly.pdbx_seq_one_letter_code
_entity_poly.pdbx_strand_id
1 'polypeptide(L)'
;MFAALVMAWMLAAPVARAEIDGHGPDAWRVNGVGADDHLNARMGPGTSYAVIETFAHDERGLQQITCVPFVPPAHYLRMTQAQRDALPARWCLMRDAAMTRAGWVAQRFITPDDGVAPTPAPAAQAGPGRVAHDPYAPQPGIDPVAQAVDLVREVYERQFQSENSALPSAFDPAVAPDYFTDDIVAWLASGDMGAHPLYGAQDFDGAIGEPMPDPDNPMLRGMITIHVDFTNFGMDQRAVFLIRADTTKPGAPLRIFRVEHDGWAYP
;
A
#
# COMPACT_ATOMS: atom_id res chain seq x y z
N MET A 1 22.09 -72.30 25.28
CA MET A 1 21.50 -71.84 24.01
C MET A 1 21.20 -70.36 24.17
N PHE A 2 21.97 -69.50 23.51
CA PHE A 2 21.88 -68.04 23.65
C PHE A 2 20.70 -67.50 22.84
N ALA A 3 19.90 -66.64 23.48
CA ALA A 3 18.84 -65.85 22.87
C ALA A 3 19.44 -64.72 22.01
N ALA A 4 18.89 -64.49 20.82
CA ALA A 4 19.21 -63.32 20.01
C ALA A 4 17.92 -62.52 19.74
N LEU A 5 17.79 -61.43 20.50
CA LEU A 5 16.83 -60.36 20.31
C LEU A 5 17.29 -59.53 19.10
N VAL A 6 16.51 -59.45 18.02
CA VAL A 6 16.78 -58.50 16.92
C VAL A 6 15.98 -57.24 17.18
N MET A 7 16.69 -56.20 17.59
CA MET A 7 16.18 -54.87 17.91
C MET A 7 16.01 -54.08 16.61
N ALA A 8 14.76 -53.83 16.19
CA ALA A 8 14.46 -53.00 15.04
C ALA A 8 14.73 -51.52 15.38
N TRP A 9 15.81 -50.96 14.84
CA TRP A 9 16.07 -49.52 14.87
C TRP A 9 15.19 -48.83 13.82
N MET A 10 14.08 -48.24 14.28
CA MET A 10 13.33 -47.27 13.49
C MET A 10 14.11 -45.96 13.46
N LEU A 11 14.70 -45.64 12.31
CA LEU A 11 15.21 -44.30 12.01
C LEU A 11 14.00 -43.35 11.91
N ALA A 12 13.72 -42.65 13.01
CA ALA A 12 12.83 -41.49 12.98
C ALA A 12 13.56 -40.35 12.26
N ALA A 13 13.25 -40.14 10.98
CA ALA A 13 13.65 -38.93 10.29
C ALA A 13 12.94 -37.73 10.96
N PRO A 14 13.64 -36.64 11.28
CA PRO A 14 12.98 -35.43 11.72
C PRO A 14 12.12 -34.91 10.57
N VAL A 15 10.82 -34.79 10.83
CA VAL A 15 9.87 -34.17 9.91
C VAL A 15 10.17 -32.68 9.93
N ALA A 16 10.97 -32.21 8.96
CA ALA A 16 11.09 -30.80 8.68
C ALA A 16 9.70 -30.31 8.22
N ARG A 17 8.99 -29.65 9.13
CA ARG A 17 7.74 -28.97 8.82
C ARG A 17 8.08 -27.66 8.13
N ALA A 18 8.08 -27.67 6.81
CA ALA A 18 7.89 -26.44 6.06
C ALA A 18 6.40 -26.08 6.21
N GLU A 19 6.09 -25.07 7.01
CA GLU A 19 4.79 -24.40 6.96
C GLU A 19 4.69 -23.71 5.60
N ILE A 20 3.91 -24.31 4.69
CA ILE A 20 3.50 -23.67 3.45
C ILE A 20 2.24 -22.86 3.79
N ASP A 21 2.39 -21.79 4.57
CA ASP A 21 1.31 -20.82 4.84
C ASP A 21 1.28 -19.68 3.82
N GLY A 22 2.08 -19.77 2.75
CA GLY A 22 2.19 -18.69 1.75
C GLY A 22 2.86 -17.41 2.26
N HIS A 23 3.02 -17.26 3.57
CA HIS A 23 3.91 -16.30 4.21
C HIS A 23 5.35 -16.83 4.08
N GLY A 24 6.22 -16.08 3.41
CA GLY A 24 7.66 -16.35 3.44
C GLY A 24 8.19 -16.33 4.88
N PRO A 25 9.46 -16.69 5.11
CA PRO A 25 10.03 -16.71 6.46
C PRO A 25 9.83 -15.38 7.19
N ASP A 26 9.46 -15.48 8.47
CA ASP A 26 9.10 -14.35 9.34
C ASP A 26 10.28 -13.40 9.64
N ALA A 27 11.51 -13.88 9.43
CA ALA A 27 12.73 -13.13 9.64
C ALA A 27 13.78 -13.49 8.57
N TRP A 28 14.59 -12.50 8.20
CA TRP A 28 15.66 -12.58 7.24
C TRP A 28 16.96 -12.08 7.86
N ARG A 29 18.09 -12.57 7.33
CA ARG A 29 19.41 -12.07 7.69
C ARG A 29 20.27 -11.75 6.47
N VAL A 30 21.22 -10.84 6.65
CA VAL A 30 22.28 -10.57 5.68
C VAL A 30 23.22 -11.78 5.60
N ASN A 31 23.61 -12.16 4.39
CA ASN A 31 24.55 -13.24 4.12
C ASN A 31 25.50 -12.84 2.99
N GLY A 32 26.69 -13.44 2.93
CA GLY A 32 27.64 -13.24 1.83
C GLY A 32 28.32 -11.87 1.79
N VAL A 33 28.21 -11.08 2.87
CA VAL A 33 28.94 -9.82 3.11
C VAL A 33 30.06 -10.10 4.12
N GLY A 34 31.24 -9.51 3.95
CA GLY A 34 32.36 -9.68 4.88
C GLY A 34 32.12 -9.00 6.24
N ALA A 35 32.80 -9.46 7.30
CA ALA A 35 32.61 -8.91 8.65
C ALA A 35 32.98 -7.41 8.78
N ASP A 36 33.91 -6.94 7.95
CA ASP A 36 34.34 -5.54 7.87
C ASP A 36 33.60 -4.73 6.79
N ASP A 37 32.49 -5.26 6.25
CA ASP A 37 31.73 -4.67 5.15
C ASP A 37 30.23 -4.61 5.48
N HIS A 38 29.46 -3.95 4.62
CA HIS A 38 28.02 -3.78 4.76
C HIS A 38 27.26 -4.07 3.46
N LEU A 39 26.02 -4.49 3.60
CA LEU A 39 25.11 -4.61 2.48
C LEU A 39 24.52 -3.24 2.14
N ASN A 40 24.81 -2.75 0.94
CA ASN A 40 24.18 -1.54 0.42
C ASN A 40 22.68 -1.74 0.17
N ALA A 41 21.86 -0.90 0.80
CA ALA A 41 20.43 -0.79 0.56
C ALA A 41 20.13 0.48 -0.27
N ARG A 42 19.42 0.29 -1.39
CA ARG A 42 19.28 1.31 -2.44
C ARG A 42 17.86 1.85 -2.53
N MET A 43 17.74 3.04 -3.12
CA MET A 43 16.45 3.69 -3.38
C MET A 43 15.53 2.84 -4.29
N GLY A 44 16.11 2.08 -5.21
CA GLY A 44 15.37 1.24 -6.16
C GLY A 44 16.08 -0.07 -6.49
N PRO A 45 15.40 -0.98 -7.20
CA PRO A 45 15.87 -2.34 -7.48
C PRO A 45 16.92 -2.34 -8.59
N GLY A 46 18.17 -2.08 -8.23
CA GLY A 46 19.28 -2.08 -9.19
C GLY A 46 20.50 -1.33 -8.70
N THR A 47 21.66 -1.61 -9.29
CA THR A 47 22.91 -0.90 -8.98
C THR A 47 22.97 0.53 -9.51
N SER A 48 22.05 0.91 -10.40
CA SER A 48 21.90 2.28 -10.92
C SER A 48 21.28 3.26 -9.92
N TYR A 49 20.58 2.75 -8.90
CA TYR A 49 19.97 3.58 -7.86
C TYR A 49 20.98 3.94 -6.77
N ALA A 50 20.85 5.13 -6.20
CA ALA A 50 21.68 5.58 -5.09
C ALA A 50 21.55 4.63 -3.88
N VAL A 51 22.65 4.46 -3.15
CA VAL A 51 22.64 3.85 -1.82
C VAL A 51 22.06 4.88 -0.85
N ILE A 52 21.06 4.47 -0.08
CA ILE A 52 20.37 5.33 0.89
C ILE A 52 20.52 4.81 2.32
N GLU A 53 20.89 3.54 2.48
CA GLU A 53 21.04 2.87 3.77
C GLU A 53 22.00 1.68 3.64
N THR A 54 22.42 1.13 4.78
CA THR A 54 23.29 -0.04 4.89
C THR A 54 22.76 -1.00 5.95
N PHE A 55 22.94 -2.30 5.69
CA PHE A 55 22.74 -3.35 6.71
C PHE A 55 24.08 -3.98 7.05
N ALA A 56 24.32 -4.25 8.32
CA ALA A 56 25.58 -4.82 8.79
C ALA A 56 25.77 -6.27 8.33
N HIS A 57 27.01 -6.74 8.41
CA HIS A 57 27.32 -8.17 8.31
C HIS A 57 26.46 -8.99 9.28
N ASP A 58 25.88 -10.09 8.78
CA ASP A 58 24.99 -10.99 9.54
C ASP A 58 23.87 -10.27 10.29
N GLU A 59 23.44 -9.08 9.83
CA GLU A 59 22.31 -8.39 10.45
C GLU A 59 21.05 -9.26 10.33
N ARG A 60 20.36 -9.48 11.45
CA ARG A 60 19.23 -10.40 11.62
C ARG A 60 17.93 -9.66 11.91
N GLY A 61 16.82 -10.40 11.87
CA GLY A 61 15.50 -9.84 12.15
C GLY A 61 15.02 -8.85 11.09
N LEU A 62 15.60 -8.91 9.88
CA LEU A 62 15.14 -8.11 8.75
C LEU A 62 13.82 -8.68 8.23
N GLN A 63 12.97 -7.80 7.71
CA GLN A 63 11.71 -8.17 7.08
C GLN A 63 11.80 -7.96 5.58
N GLN A 64 11.46 -8.98 4.81
CA GLN A 64 11.29 -8.87 3.36
C GLN A 64 9.87 -8.37 3.08
N ILE A 65 9.76 -7.16 2.51
CA ILE A 65 8.47 -6.57 2.15
C ILE A 65 8.00 -7.09 0.79
N THR A 66 8.88 -7.03 -0.21
CA THR A 66 8.60 -7.54 -1.56
C THR A 66 9.91 -7.77 -2.32
N CYS A 67 9.84 -8.50 -3.44
CA CYS A 67 10.96 -8.64 -4.36
C CYS A 67 10.54 -8.45 -5.81
N VAL A 68 11.43 -7.89 -6.61
CA VAL A 68 11.27 -7.68 -8.05
C VAL A 68 12.41 -8.33 -8.85
N PRO A 69 12.17 -8.72 -10.11
CA PRO A 69 10.86 -8.76 -10.77
C PRO A 69 9.91 -9.76 -10.10
N PHE A 70 8.62 -9.43 -10.06
CA PHE A 70 7.60 -10.33 -9.53
C PHE A 70 7.39 -11.48 -10.50
N VAL A 71 7.57 -12.71 -10.01
CA VAL A 71 7.26 -13.93 -10.75
C VAL A 71 6.31 -14.76 -9.88
N PRO A 72 5.03 -14.93 -10.29
CA PRO A 72 4.10 -15.76 -9.55
C PRO A 72 4.62 -17.20 -9.41
N PRO A 73 4.41 -17.87 -8.26
CA PRO A 73 4.87 -19.25 -8.06
C PRO A 73 4.38 -20.21 -9.16
N ALA A 74 3.11 -20.11 -9.56
CA ALA A 74 2.54 -20.91 -10.65
C ALA A 74 3.18 -20.63 -12.03
N HIS A 75 3.76 -19.44 -12.23
CA HIS A 75 4.50 -19.12 -13.44
C HIS A 75 5.93 -19.68 -13.36
N TYR A 76 6.61 -19.49 -12.23
CA TYR A 76 7.97 -20.00 -11.99
C TYR A 76 8.07 -21.53 -12.15
N LEU A 77 7.06 -22.25 -11.65
CA LEU A 77 6.99 -23.71 -11.74
C LEU A 77 6.80 -24.23 -13.18
N ARG A 78 6.29 -23.40 -14.09
CA ARG A 78 6.12 -23.74 -15.51
C ARG A 78 7.33 -23.40 -16.38
N MET A 79 8.29 -22.64 -15.85
CA MET A 79 9.51 -22.29 -16.58
C MET A 79 10.45 -23.48 -16.73
N THR A 80 11.16 -23.54 -17.86
CA THR A 80 12.32 -24.40 -18.04
C THR A 80 13.51 -23.89 -17.23
N GLN A 81 14.54 -24.72 -17.05
CA GLN A 81 15.74 -24.28 -16.33
C GLN A 81 16.44 -23.10 -17.03
N ALA A 82 16.56 -23.15 -18.37
CA ALA A 82 17.15 -22.06 -19.14
C ALA A 82 16.37 -20.74 -18.98
N GLN A 83 15.03 -20.81 -18.87
CA GLN A 83 14.20 -19.62 -18.60
C GLN A 83 14.41 -19.09 -17.19
N ARG A 84 14.59 -19.96 -16.18
CA ARG A 84 14.91 -19.55 -14.82
C ARG A 84 16.29 -18.89 -14.73
N ASP A 85 17.28 -19.46 -15.41
CA ASP A 85 18.65 -18.95 -15.42
C ASP A 85 18.76 -17.60 -16.17
N ALA A 86 17.85 -17.35 -17.12
CA ALA A 86 17.74 -16.09 -17.85
C ALA A 86 16.95 -15.00 -17.11
N LEU A 87 16.41 -15.28 -15.91
CA LEU A 87 15.69 -14.26 -15.14
C LEU A 87 16.63 -13.13 -14.73
N PRO A 88 16.14 -11.87 -14.68
CA PRO A 88 16.93 -10.76 -14.17
C PRO A 88 17.36 -11.00 -12.72
N ALA A 89 18.43 -10.33 -12.30
CA ALA A 89 18.82 -10.31 -10.89
C ALA A 89 17.63 -9.87 -10.02
N ARG A 90 17.30 -10.68 -9.01
CA ARG A 90 16.23 -10.36 -8.07
C ARG A 90 16.72 -9.37 -7.01
N TRP A 91 15.89 -8.38 -6.73
CA TRP A 91 16.09 -7.37 -5.70
C TRP A 91 14.93 -7.42 -4.73
N CYS A 92 15.19 -7.25 -3.45
CA CYS A 92 14.19 -7.30 -2.40
C CYS A 92 14.23 -6.03 -1.56
N LEU A 93 13.06 -5.46 -1.30
CA LEU A 93 12.89 -4.37 -0.36
C LEU A 93 12.93 -4.95 1.05
N MET A 94 13.97 -4.60 1.80
CA MET A 94 14.17 -5.04 3.17
C MET A 94 13.96 -3.88 4.11
N ARG A 95 13.46 -4.16 5.32
CA ARG A 95 13.46 -3.21 6.43
C ARG A 95 13.92 -3.85 7.73
N ASP A 96 14.44 -3.04 8.64
CA ASP A 96 14.71 -3.50 10.00
C ASP A 96 13.44 -3.61 10.84
N ALA A 97 13.51 -4.37 11.94
CA ALA A 97 12.37 -4.60 12.83
C ALA A 97 11.83 -3.30 13.47
N ALA A 98 12.69 -2.28 13.63
CA ALA A 98 12.33 -0.96 14.14
C ALA A 98 11.60 -0.09 13.11
N MET A 99 11.54 -0.52 11.84
CA MET A 99 10.97 0.23 10.71
C MET A 99 11.65 1.58 10.47
N THR A 100 12.89 1.75 10.95
CA THR A 100 13.66 2.99 10.81
C THR A 100 14.59 2.97 9.61
N ARG A 101 14.94 1.77 9.11
CA ARG A 101 15.84 1.59 7.98
C ARG A 101 15.19 0.69 6.95
N ALA A 102 15.22 1.11 5.68
CA ALA A 102 14.69 0.35 4.57
C ALA A 102 15.44 0.64 3.27
N GLY A 103 15.47 -0.35 2.37
CA GLY A 103 15.96 -0.17 1.02
C GLY A 103 16.04 -1.47 0.23
N TRP A 104 16.26 -1.34 -1.08
CA TRP A 104 16.39 -2.45 -2.00
C TRP A 104 17.79 -3.06 -1.93
N VAL A 105 17.86 -4.36 -1.68
CA VAL A 105 19.10 -5.15 -1.67
C VAL A 105 19.05 -6.27 -2.71
N ALA A 106 20.19 -6.73 -3.20
CA ALA A 106 20.23 -7.88 -4.09
C ALA A 106 19.88 -9.16 -3.30
N GLN A 107 18.93 -9.95 -3.80
CA GLN A 107 18.36 -11.11 -3.09
C GLN A 107 19.43 -12.14 -2.69
N ARG A 108 20.52 -12.26 -3.44
CA ARG A 108 21.64 -13.16 -3.13
C ARG A 108 22.34 -12.88 -1.79
N PHE A 109 22.15 -11.70 -1.22
CA PHE A 109 22.76 -11.30 0.07
C PHE A 109 21.78 -11.39 1.25
N ILE A 110 20.59 -11.96 1.04
CA ILE A 110 19.62 -12.21 2.11
C ILE A 110 19.24 -13.68 2.12
N THR A 111 19.00 -14.21 3.32
CA THR A 111 18.60 -15.61 3.50
C THR A 111 17.61 -15.71 4.67
N PRO A 112 16.67 -16.67 4.63
CA PRO A 112 15.77 -16.93 5.76
C PRO A 112 16.56 -17.06 7.07
N ASP A 113 16.08 -16.42 8.13
CA ASP A 113 16.66 -16.50 9.45
C ASP A 113 16.01 -17.65 10.23
N ASP A 114 16.50 -18.87 10.02
CA ASP A 114 15.98 -20.12 10.60
C ASP A 114 16.16 -20.23 12.13
N GLY A 115 16.41 -19.12 12.83
CA GLY A 115 16.77 -19.06 14.25
C GLY A 115 15.91 -18.16 15.14
N VAL A 116 14.86 -17.51 14.63
CA VAL A 116 14.07 -16.52 15.41
C VAL A 116 12.57 -16.80 15.30
N ALA A 117 11.94 -17.11 16.44
CA ALA A 117 10.48 -17.19 16.53
C ALA A 117 9.87 -15.77 16.46
N PRO A 118 8.77 -15.56 15.72
CA PRO A 118 8.16 -14.24 15.58
C PRO A 118 7.60 -13.74 16.92
N THR A 119 7.94 -12.50 17.28
CA THR A 119 7.34 -11.80 18.42
C THR A 119 6.17 -10.94 17.93
N PRO A 120 4.94 -11.09 18.44
CA PRO A 120 3.81 -10.30 17.99
C PRO A 120 3.89 -8.84 18.47
N ALA A 121 3.55 -7.91 17.60
CA ALA A 121 3.50 -6.48 17.88
C ALA A 121 2.26 -6.11 18.76
N PRO A 122 2.34 -5.09 19.63
CA PRO A 122 1.21 -4.66 20.45
C PRO A 122 0.23 -3.79 19.65
N ALA A 123 -1.07 -4.05 19.82
CA ALA A 123 -2.15 -3.22 19.27
C ALA A 123 -2.18 -1.83 19.92
N ALA A 124 -2.19 -0.78 19.10
CA ALA A 124 -2.38 0.60 19.53
C ALA A 124 -3.83 0.86 19.97
N GLN A 125 -4.01 1.44 21.15
CA GLN A 125 -5.31 1.79 21.74
C GLN A 125 -5.65 3.26 21.45
N ALA A 126 -6.84 3.51 20.92
CA ALA A 126 -7.40 4.86 20.74
C ALA A 126 -8.01 5.38 22.06
N GLY A 127 -7.68 6.63 22.44
CA GLY A 127 -8.24 7.31 23.61
C GLY A 127 -9.60 8.00 23.34
N PRO A 128 -10.41 8.28 24.37
CA PRO A 128 -11.77 8.81 24.19
C PRO A 128 -11.83 10.34 24.18
N GLY A 129 -12.75 10.91 23.40
CA GLY A 129 -13.49 12.10 23.84
C GLY A 129 -13.26 13.46 23.16
N ARG A 130 -13.17 13.54 21.83
CA ARG A 130 -13.57 14.78 21.12
C ARG A 130 -14.96 14.57 20.54
N VAL A 131 -15.87 15.50 20.82
CA VAL A 131 -17.14 15.63 20.08
C VAL A 131 -16.74 15.72 18.60
N ALA A 132 -17.11 14.72 17.80
CA ALA A 132 -16.75 14.67 16.39
C ALA A 132 -17.48 15.79 15.66
N HIS A 133 -16.80 16.91 15.44
CA HIS A 133 -17.23 17.90 14.46
C HIS A 133 -17.07 17.26 13.09
N ASP A 134 -18.13 17.21 12.28
CA ASP A 134 -18.04 16.73 10.91
C ASP A 134 -17.09 17.65 10.12
N PRO A 135 -15.98 17.14 9.55
CA PRO A 135 -14.89 17.97 9.03
C PRO A 135 -15.34 18.95 7.93
N TYR A 136 -16.46 18.67 7.26
CA TYR A 136 -16.98 19.47 6.15
C TYR A 136 -18.38 20.05 6.40
N ALA A 137 -18.80 20.17 7.66
CA ALA A 137 -20.00 20.93 8.01
C ALA A 137 -19.89 22.39 7.54
N PRO A 138 -20.98 23.03 7.10
CA PRO A 138 -20.98 24.44 6.72
C PRO A 138 -20.56 25.31 7.90
N GLN A 139 -19.55 26.15 7.71
CA GLN A 139 -19.07 27.09 8.71
C GLN A 139 -19.36 28.54 8.30
N PRO A 140 -19.91 29.38 9.20
CA PRO A 140 -20.12 30.79 8.90
C PRO A 140 -18.83 31.49 8.50
N GLY A 141 -18.83 32.16 7.34
CA GLY A 141 -17.68 32.92 6.85
C GLY A 141 -16.62 32.12 6.09
N ILE A 142 -16.80 30.80 5.94
CA ILE A 142 -16.00 29.98 5.03
C ILE A 142 -16.71 29.91 3.67
N ASP A 143 -15.95 30.13 2.59
CA ASP A 143 -16.43 29.94 1.23
C ASP A 143 -16.63 28.43 0.97
N PRO A 144 -17.85 27.95 0.65
CA PRO A 144 -18.10 26.55 0.40
C PRO A 144 -17.30 25.99 -0.78
N VAL A 145 -16.94 26.82 -1.78
CA VAL A 145 -16.08 26.37 -2.89
C VAL A 145 -14.66 26.10 -2.40
N ALA A 146 -14.10 26.98 -1.56
CA ALA A 146 -12.80 26.75 -0.94
C ALA A 146 -12.81 25.51 -0.03
N GLN A 147 -13.88 25.32 0.75
CA GLN A 147 -14.05 24.13 1.58
C GLN A 147 -14.13 22.84 0.74
N ALA A 148 -14.74 22.89 -0.44
CA ALA A 148 -14.78 21.76 -1.37
C ALA A 148 -13.43 21.45 -2.02
N VAL A 149 -12.61 22.47 -2.31
CA VAL A 149 -11.22 22.29 -2.74
C VAL A 149 -10.40 21.58 -1.65
N ASP A 150 -10.53 22.02 -0.40
CA ASP A 150 -9.87 21.38 0.74
C ASP A 150 -10.32 19.93 0.93
N LEU A 151 -11.62 19.65 0.73
CA LEU A 151 -12.18 18.30 0.74
C LEU A 151 -11.48 17.40 -0.27
N VAL A 152 -11.42 17.82 -1.54
CA VAL A 152 -10.78 17.00 -2.60
C VAL A 152 -9.28 16.85 -2.31
N ARG A 153 -8.61 17.91 -1.84
CA ARG A 153 -7.19 17.83 -1.47
C ARG A 153 -6.94 16.79 -0.38
N GLU A 154 -7.74 16.78 0.68
CA GLU A 154 -7.58 15.81 1.77
C GLU A 154 -7.79 14.36 1.29
N VAL A 155 -8.74 14.13 0.37
CA VAL A 155 -8.95 12.79 -0.23
C VAL A 155 -7.67 12.29 -0.92
N TYR A 156 -7.02 13.13 -1.74
CA TYR A 156 -5.76 12.79 -2.40
C TYR A 156 -4.61 12.62 -1.42
N GLU A 157 -4.45 13.54 -0.46
CA GLU A 157 -3.40 13.47 0.55
C GLU A 157 -3.51 12.20 1.40
N ARG A 158 -4.72 11.83 1.81
CA ARG A 158 -4.95 10.61 2.57
C ARG A 158 -4.69 9.35 1.75
N GLN A 159 -5.05 9.34 0.47
CA GLN A 159 -4.69 8.22 -0.41
C GLN A 159 -3.17 8.08 -0.50
N PHE A 160 -2.45 9.18 -0.76
CA PHE A 160 -0.99 9.18 -0.82
C PHE A 160 -0.38 8.68 0.50
N GLN A 161 -0.90 9.11 1.65
CA GLN A 161 -0.44 8.63 2.95
C GLN A 161 -0.72 7.14 3.15
N SER A 162 -1.87 6.64 2.70
CA SER A 162 -2.24 5.23 2.82
C SER A 162 -1.34 4.33 1.96
N GLU A 163 -1.01 4.76 0.75
CA GLU A 163 -0.06 4.04 -0.12
C GLU A 163 1.36 3.97 0.46
N ASN A 164 1.73 4.95 1.29
CA ASN A 164 3.07 5.08 1.88
C ASN A 164 3.15 4.68 3.37
N SER A 165 2.06 4.23 3.99
CA SER A 165 2.02 3.91 5.43
C SER A 165 0.94 2.88 5.78
N ALA A 166 0.71 2.64 7.08
CA ALA A 166 -0.38 1.80 7.56
C ALA A 166 -1.69 2.58 7.83
N LEU A 167 -1.79 3.83 7.36
CA LEU A 167 -2.98 4.67 7.54
C LEU A 167 -4.11 4.23 6.58
N PRO A 168 -5.38 4.31 7.01
CA PRO A 168 -6.50 3.99 6.14
C PRO A 168 -6.66 5.04 5.04
N SER A 169 -6.97 4.55 3.83
CA SER A 169 -7.32 5.36 2.67
C SER A 169 -8.62 6.14 2.91
N ALA A 170 -8.85 7.21 2.13
CA ALA A 170 -10.14 7.86 2.06
C ALA A 170 -11.27 6.92 1.58
N PHE A 171 -10.93 5.82 0.90
CA PHE A 171 -11.87 4.79 0.43
C PHE A 171 -12.11 3.65 1.41
N ASP A 172 -11.43 3.66 2.56
CA ASP A 172 -11.71 2.69 3.62
C ASP A 172 -13.15 2.88 4.14
N PRO A 173 -13.97 1.82 4.29
CA PRO A 173 -15.35 1.93 4.75
C PRO A 173 -15.52 2.66 6.10
N ALA A 174 -14.49 2.64 6.96
CA ALA A 174 -14.51 3.35 8.23
C ALA A 174 -14.26 4.87 8.11
N VAL A 175 -13.72 5.32 6.97
CA VAL A 175 -13.31 6.72 6.72
C VAL A 175 -14.14 7.38 5.63
N ALA A 176 -14.52 6.63 4.59
CA ALA A 176 -15.28 7.12 3.44
C ALA A 176 -16.53 7.97 3.76
N PRO A 177 -17.32 7.70 4.83
CA PRO A 177 -18.47 8.53 5.20
C PRO A 177 -18.16 10.01 5.52
N ASP A 178 -16.89 10.35 5.77
CA ASP A 178 -16.44 11.72 6.03
C ASP A 178 -16.30 12.55 4.74
N TYR A 179 -16.13 11.91 3.58
CA TYR A 179 -15.85 12.58 2.30
C TYR A 179 -16.94 12.35 1.26
N PHE A 180 -17.59 11.19 1.29
CA PHE A 180 -18.51 10.75 0.24
C PHE A 180 -19.94 10.56 0.74
N THR A 181 -20.91 10.66 -0.17
CA THR A 181 -22.32 10.31 0.12
C THR A 181 -22.51 8.79 0.25
N ASP A 182 -23.61 8.38 0.87
CA ASP A 182 -23.85 6.97 1.23
C ASP A 182 -23.94 6.02 0.02
N ASP A 183 -24.31 6.54 -1.15
CA ASP A 183 -24.28 5.80 -2.44
C ASP A 183 -22.86 5.46 -2.89
N ILE A 184 -21.92 6.41 -2.78
CA ILE A 184 -20.49 6.14 -3.05
C ILE A 184 -19.97 5.12 -2.04
N VAL A 185 -20.29 5.30 -0.75
CA VAL A 185 -19.83 4.39 0.31
C VAL A 185 -20.35 2.97 0.05
N ALA A 186 -21.60 2.84 -0.36
CA ALA A 186 -22.19 1.55 -0.74
C ALA A 186 -21.51 0.96 -1.99
N TRP A 187 -21.17 1.78 -2.97
CA TRP A 187 -20.42 1.35 -4.17
C TRP A 187 -19.00 0.87 -3.83
N LEU A 188 -18.25 1.63 -3.03
CA LEU A 188 -16.92 1.23 -2.55
C LEU A 188 -16.96 -0.12 -1.82
N ALA A 189 -17.99 -0.33 -1.00
CA ALA A 189 -18.20 -1.58 -0.27
C ALA A 189 -18.62 -2.76 -1.16
N SER A 190 -19.12 -2.54 -2.38
CA SER A 190 -19.50 -3.64 -3.28
C SER A 190 -18.28 -4.38 -3.84
N GLY A 191 -17.10 -3.72 -3.84
CA GLY A 191 -15.88 -4.26 -4.42
C GLY A 191 -15.86 -4.24 -5.96
N ASP A 192 -16.87 -3.65 -6.61
CA ASP A 192 -16.95 -3.52 -8.08
C ASP A 192 -16.08 -2.36 -8.62
N MET A 193 -14.87 -2.23 -8.09
CA MET A 193 -13.90 -1.21 -8.49
C MET A 193 -12.99 -1.78 -9.58
N GLY A 194 -13.38 -1.58 -10.84
CA GLY A 194 -12.55 -1.98 -12.00
C GLY A 194 -11.32 -1.08 -12.24
N ALA A 195 -11.26 0.06 -11.56
CA ALA A 195 -10.20 1.05 -11.63
C ALA A 195 -10.09 1.80 -10.30
N HIS A 196 -8.95 2.43 -10.03
CA HIS A 196 -8.75 3.22 -8.83
C HIS A 196 -9.65 4.48 -8.86
N PRO A 197 -10.44 4.76 -7.80
CA PRO A 197 -11.41 5.85 -7.80
C PRO A 197 -10.83 7.25 -8.07
N LEU A 198 -9.58 7.52 -7.68
CA LEU A 198 -8.93 8.81 -7.96
C LEU A 198 -8.28 8.93 -9.32
N TYR A 199 -7.89 7.82 -9.94
CA TYR A 199 -7.02 7.85 -11.11
C TYR A 199 -7.73 7.40 -12.38
N GLY A 200 -8.91 6.78 -12.26
CA GLY A 200 -9.65 6.23 -13.39
C GLY A 200 -8.92 5.09 -14.11
N ALA A 201 -7.89 4.51 -13.47
CA ALA A 201 -7.02 3.49 -14.04
C ALA A 201 -6.64 2.41 -13.02
N GLN A 202 -6.19 1.25 -13.50
CA GLN A 202 -5.68 0.18 -12.62
C GLN A 202 -4.32 0.52 -12.01
N ASP A 203 -3.49 1.27 -12.76
CA ASP A 203 -2.16 1.71 -12.34
C ASP A 203 -2.03 3.23 -12.55
N PHE A 204 -1.14 3.85 -11.79
CA PHE A 204 -0.84 5.28 -11.89
C PHE A 204 0.68 5.50 -11.93
N ASP A 205 1.15 6.23 -12.94
CA ASP A 205 2.52 6.75 -13.02
C ASP A 205 2.49 8.19 -13.54
N GLY A 206 2.72 9.14 -12.65
CA GLY A 206 2.84 10.54 -13.01
C GLY A 206 2.62 11.47 -11.84
N ALA A 207 1.97 12.60 -12.10
CA ALA A 207 1.84 13.70 -11.15
C ALA A 207 0.40 14.20 -11.10
N ILE A 208 -0.06 14.48 -9.89
CA ILE A 208 -1.39 15.03 -9.62
C ILE A 208 -1.24 16.53 -9.42
N GLY A 209 -2.04 17.31 -10.13
CA GLY A 209 -2.13 18.75 -9.97
C GLY A 209 -3.00 19.15 -8.77
N GLU A 210 -2.96 20.43 -8.42
CA GLU A 210 -3.81 20.97 -7.36
C GLU A 210 -5.30 20.89 -7.75
N PRO A 211 -6.20 20.55 -6.80
CA PRO A 211 -7.62 20.67 -7.02
C PRO A 211 -8.01 22.13 -7.26
N MET A 212 -8.67 22.37 -8.39
CA MET A 212 -9.08 23.69 -8.83
C MET A 212 -10.59 23.70 -9.04
N PRO A 213 -11.33 24.72 -8.58
CA PRO A 213 -12.74 24.81 -8.88
C PRO A 213 -12.95 25.04 -10.38
N ASP A 214 -14.10 24.63 -10.92
CA ASP A 214 -14.46 24.92 -12.31
C ASP A 214 -14.30 26.43 -12.59
N PRO A 215 -13.54 26.83 -13.62
CA PRO A 215 -13.17 28.23 -13.81
C PRO A 215 -14.35 29.12 -14.25
N ASP A 216 -15.38 28.52 -14.86
CA ASP A 216 -16.51 29.25 -15.42
C ASP A 216 -17.72 29.23 -14.46
N ASN A 217 -17.97 28.08 -13.85
CA ASN A 217 -19.14 27.80 -13.00
C ASN A 217 -18.72 26.94 -11.79
N PRO A 218 -17.92 27.49 -10.85
CA PRO A 218 -17.40 26.73 -9.71
C PRO A 218 -18.52 26.20 -8.81
N MET A 219 -19.65 26.90 -8.75
CA MET A 219 -20.86 26.46 -8.06
C MET A 219 -22.11 26.83 -8.86
N LEU A 220 -22.94 25.84 -9.17
CA LEU A 220 -24.20 26.00 -9.86
C LEU A 220 -25.33 25.34 -9.06
N ARG A 221 -26.28 26.14 -8.56
CA ARG A 221 -27.45 25.67 -7.78
C ARG A 221 -27.07 24.79 -6.57
N GLY A 222 -25.98 25.15 -5.88
CA GLY A 222 -25.51 24.45 -4.68
C GLY A 222 -24.70 23.17 -4.96
N MET A 223 -24.51 22.81 -6.23
CA MET A 223 -23.52 21.82 -6.65
C MET A 223 -22.21 22.55 -6.94
N ILE A 224 -21.11 22.06 -6.40
CA ILE A 224 -19.76 22.58 -6.58
C ILE A 224 -18.99 21.59 -7.47
N THR A 225 -18.25 22.11 -8.44
CA THR A 225 -17.46 21.30 -9.37
C THR A 225 -15.99 21.59 -9.17
N ILE A 226 -15.21 20.55 -8.85
CA ILE A 226 -13.76 20.64 -8.66
C ILE A 226 -13.08 19.76 -9.72
N HIS A 227 -12.11 20.32 -10.43
CA HIS A 227 -11.24 19.64 -11.37
C HIS A 227 -9.91 19.29 -10.71
N VAL A 228 -9.41 18.09 -10.98
CA VAL A 228 -8.04 17.70 -10.68
C VAL A 228 -7.41 17.23 -11.98
N ASP A 229 -6.49 18.04 -12.50
CA ASP A 229 -5.67 17.70 -13.66
C ASP A 229 -4.49 16.85 -13.20
N PHE A 230 -4.18 15.78 -13.93
CA PHE A 230 -3.03 14.94 -13.63
C PHE A 230 -2.45 14.33 -14.90
N THR A 231 -1.17 13.98 -14.83
CA THR A 231 -0.52 13.17 -15.85
C THR A 231 -0.50 11.73 -15.39
N ASN A 232 -0.96 10.80 -16.22
CA ASN A 232 -0.84 9.36 -15.99
C ASN A 232 -0.27 8.66 -17.23
N PHE A 233 0.86 7.99 -17.08
CA PHE A 233 1.66 7.41 -18.16
C PHE A 233 1.98 8.41 -19.29
N GLY A 234 2.26 9.66 -18.91
CA GLY A 234 2.56 10.75 -19.86
C GLY A 234 1.34 11.29 -20.62
N MET A 235 0.13 10.84 -20.31
CA MET A 235 -1.11 11.39 -20.86
C MET A 235 -1.76 12.32 -19.84
N ASP A 236 -2.14 13.51 -20.29
CA ASP A 236 -2.93 14.43 -19.47
C ASP A 236 -4.37 13.91 -19.35
N GLN A 237 -4.86 13.88 -18.12
CA GLN A 237 -6.19 13.41 -17.75
C GLN A 237 -6.79 14.36 -16.71
N ARG A 238 -8.11 14.29 -16.53
CA ARG A 238 -8.85 15.07 -15.54
C ARG A 238 -9.85 14.21 -14.79
N ALA A 239 -9.84 14.35 -13.48
CA ALA A 239 -10.94 13.92 -12.62
C ALA A 239 -11.84 15.12 -12.30
N VAL A 240 -13.16 14.92 -12.37
CA VAL A 240 -14.18 15.93 -12.04
C VAL A 240 -14.97 15.44 -10.83
N PHE A 241 -14.85 16.17 -9.73
CA PHE A 241 -15.57 15.90 -8.48
C PHE A 241 -16.80 16.80 -8.40
N LEU A 242 -17.97 16.19 -8.24
CA LEU A 242 -19.22 16.90 -8.00
C LEU A 242 -19.60 16.77 -6.53
N ILE A 243 -19.75 17.93 -5.89
CA ILE A 243 -19.85 18.06 -4.45
C ILE A 243 -21.12 18.84 -4.11
N ARG A 244 -21.82 18.47 -3.05
CA ARG A 244 -22.97 19.22 -2.54
C ARG A 244 -23.13 19.02 -1.03
N ALA A 245 -23.95 19.86 -0.41
CA ALA A 245 -24.39 19.62 0.95
C ALA A 245 -25.26 18.36 1.02
N ASP A 246 -24.90 17.41 1.89
CA ASP A 246 -25.65 16.19 2.12
C ASP A 246 -26.69 16.38 3.21
N THR A 247 -27.91 16.74 2.81
CA THR A 247 -29.03 16.99 3.74
C THR A 247 -29.52 15.74 4.48
N THR A 248 -29.01 14.55 4.15
CA THR A 248 -29.31 13.31 4.89
C THR A 248 -28.46 13.17 6.15
N LYS A 249 -27.34 13.89 6.23
CA LYS A 249 -26.43 13.90 7.39
C LYS A 249 -26.69 15.12 8.31
N PRO A 250 -26.51 14.98 9.63
CA PRO A 250 -26.62 16.10 10.55
C PRO A 250 -25.68 17.25 10.17
N GLY A 251 -26.19 18.48 10.14
CA GLY A 251 -25.41 19.66 9.76
C GLY A 251 -25.22 19.86 8.26
N ALA A 252 -25.73 18.96 7.41
CA ALA A 252 -25.65 19.04 5.95
C ALA A 252 -24.23 19.32 5.42
N PRO A 253 -23.22 18.51 5.82
CA PRO A 253 -21.84 18.74 5.42
C PRO A 253 -21.65 18.51 3.91
N LEU A 254 -20.60 19.11 3.34
CA LEU A 254 -20.23 18.86 1.96
C LEU A 254 -19.77 17.41 1.80
N ARG A 255 -20.27 16.76 0.75
CA ARG A 255 -19.89 15.41 0.34
C ARG A 255 -19.76 15.34 -1.17
N ILE A 256 -18.76 14.59 -1.63
CA ILE A 256 -18.66 14.16 -3.03
C ILE A 256 -19.81 13.16 -3.27
N PHE A 257 -20.59 13.40 -4.31
CA PHE A 257 -21.71 12.51 -4.71
C PHE A 257 -21.56 11.95 -6.12
N ARG A 258 -20.48 12.34 -6.80
CA ARG A 258 -20.11 11.86 -8.12
C ARG A 258 -18.67 12.21 -8.44
N VAL A 259 -17.97 11.27 -9.06
CA VAL A 259 -16.66 11.53 -9.67
C VAL A 259 -16.67 11.02 -11.10
N GLU A 260 -16.15 11.85 -12.00
CA GLU A 260 -16.06 11.55 -13.42
C GLU A 260 -14.59 11.57 -13.86
N HIS A 261 -14.24 10.60 -14.69
CA HIS A 261 -12.98 10.45 -15.40
C HIS A 261 -13.28 10.35 -16.90
N ASP A 262 -12.24 10.37 -17.74
CA ASP A 262 -12.43 10.20 -19.18
C ASP A 262 -12.99 8.80 -19.52
N GLY A 263 -14.29 8.76 -19.85
CA GLY A 263 -15.00 7.54 -20.25
C GLY A 263 -15.50 6.65 -19.12
N TRP A 264 -15.33 7.07 -17.85
CA TRP A 264 -15.78 6.34 -16.68
C TRP A 264 -16.27 7.28 -15.58
N ALA A 265 -17.29 6.89 -14.83
CA ALA A 265 -17.79 7.67 -13.69
C ALA A 265 -18.42 6.73 -12.66
N TYR A 266 -18.43 7.17 -11.40
CA TYR A 266 -19.10 6.48 -10.30
C TYR A 266 -19.98 7.46 -9.50
N PRO A 267 -21.05 6.96 -8.84
CA PRO A 267 -21.74 7.72 -7.81
C PRO A 267 -20.72 8.07 -6.74
#